data_AF-A0A2T5GHN9-F1
#
_entry.id   AF-A0A2T5GHN9-F1
#
_cell.length_a   1.000
_cell.length_b   1.000
_cell.length_c   1.000
_cell.angle_alpha   90.00
_cell.angle_beta   90.00
_cell.angle_gamma   90.00
#
_symmetry.space_group_name_H-M   'P 1'
#
loop_
_entity.id
_entity.type
_entity.pdbx_description
1 polymer ?
#
loop_
_entity_poly.entity_id
_entity_poly.type
_entity_poly.pdbx_seq_one_letter_code
_entity_poly.pdbx_strand_id
1 'polypeptide(L)'
;MSFLDTAVASKIAALKALHYDFPRANDLRAGIAWMITDYWAKASASQSFEARGLMVTGPSRIGKTGEIRHQLDQLNDGSTLMPDGRPARIVSVMLKGTMSWKDLGVHTLREGFALPTSGRMTQREIWDMVGFH
;
A
#
# COMPACT_ATOMS: atom_id res chain seq x y z
N MET A 1 17.61 18.19 35.67
CA MET A 1 17.81 16.83 35.09
C MET A 1 16.82 16.67 33.95
N SER A 2 17.25 16.09 32.83
CA SER A 2 16.37 15.82 31.69
C SER A 2 15.55 14.55 31.95
N PHE A 3 14.25 14.59 31.67
CA PHE A 3 13.40 13.38 31.65
C PHE A 3 13.63 12.50 30.42
N LEU A 4 14.47 12.96 29.48
CA LEU A 4 14.83 12.25 28.26
C LEU A 4 16.26 11.75 28.34
N ASP A 5 16.43 10.42 28.26
CA ASP A 5 17.72 9.77 28.04
C ASP A 5 17.93 9.55 26.52
N THR A 6 18.75 10.41 25.92
CA THR A 6 19.02 10.39 24.48
C THR A 6 19.87 9.19 24.05
N ALA A 7 20.73 8.66 24.93
CA ALA A 7 21.55 7.49 24.64
C ALA A 7 20.69 6.22 24.57
N VAL A 8 19.74 6.06 25.49
CA VAL A 8 18.75 4.98 25.45
C VAL A 8 17.83 5.13 24.23
N ALA A 9 17.36 6.35 23.94
CA ALA A 9 16.52 6.60 22.76
C ALA A 9 17.21 6.20 21.44
N SER A 10 18.50 6.52 21.28
CA SER A 10 19.29 6.14 20.11
C SER A 10 19.40 4.62 19.94
N LYS A 11 19.67 3.88 21.02
CA LYS A 11 19.72 2.42 20.99
C LYS A 11 18.37 1.80 20.63
N ILE A 12 17.27 2.30 21.20
CA ILE A 12 15.92 1.84 20.88
C ILE A 12 15.59 2.10 19.40
N ALA A 13 15.98 3.26 18.86
CA ALA A 13 15.76 3.58 17.46
C ALA A 13 16.48 2.60 16.53
N ALA A 14 17.76 2.28 16.82
CA ALA A 14 18.51 1.29 16.06
C ALA A 14 17.86 -0.10 16.09
N LEU A 15 17.41 -0.55 17.26
CA LEU A 15 16.72 -1.85 17.39
C LEU A 15 15.36 -1.86 16.68
N LYS A 16 14.61 -0.75 16.71
CA LYS A 16 13.32 -0.63 16.01
C LYS A 16 13.45 -0.58 14.49
N ALA A 17 14.61 -0.18 13.97
CA ALA A 17 14.88 -0.19 12.54
C ALA A 17 15.07 -1.62 11.99
N LEU A 18 15.42 -2.58 12.86
CA LEU A 18 15.51 -3.98 12.48
C LEU A 18 14.09 -4.56 12.33
N HIS A 19 13.85 -5.26 11.21
CA HIS A 19 12.62 -6.00 11.01
C HIS A 19 12.81 -7.44 11.48
N TYR A 20 11.85 -7.94 12.27
CA TYR A 20 11.81 -9.33 12.68
C TYR A 20 10.67 -10.04 11.94
N ASP A 21 11.02 -11.01 11.10
CA ASP A 21 10.06 -11.78 10.34
C ASP A 21 9.31 -12.78 11.24
N PHE A 22 8.05 -12.48 11.53
CA PHE A 22 7.16 -13.45 12.16
C PHE A 22 6.73 -14.51 11.15
N PRO A 23 6.48 -15.77 11.56
CA PRO A 23 5.99 -16.81 10.64
C PRO A 23 4.75 -16.38 9.84
N ARG A 24 3.82 -15.62 10.45
CA ARG A 24 2.62 -15.07 9.79
C ARG A 24 2.92 -14.05 8.68
N ALA A 25 4.12 -13.48 8.64
CA ALA A 25 4.54 -12.60 7.56
C ALA A 25 4.64 -13.37 6.23
N ASN A 26 4.94 -14.68 6.28
CA ASN A 26 4.94 -15.55 5.10
C ASN A 26 3.51 -15.72 4.55
N ASP A 27 2.51 -15.88 5.42
CA ASP A 27 1.11 -15.99 5.00
C ASP A 27 0.63 -14.68 4.35
N LEU A 28 1.00 -13.53 4.94
CA LEU A 28 0.71 -12.22 4.37
C LEU A 28 1.38 -12.06 3.00
N ARG A 29 2.65 -12.42 2.87
CA ARG A 29 3.40 -12.37 1.62
C ARG A 29 2.76 -13.27 0.55
N ALA A 30 2.39 -14.49 0.91
CA ALA A 30 1.71 -15.42 0.00
C ALA A 30 0.35 -14.85 -0.46
N GLY A 31 -0.42 -14.26 0.46
CA GLY A 31 -1.69 -13.61 0.15
C GLY A 31 -1.53 -12.41 -0.79
N ILE A 32 -0.52 -11.56 -0.57
CA ILE A 32 -0.19 -10.42 -1.46
C ILE A 32 0.21 -10.93 -2.84
N ALA A 33 1.10 -11.93 -2.91
CA ALA A 33 1.55 -12.51 -4.18
C ALA A 33 0.38 -13.12 -4.97
N TRP A 34 -0.50 -13.87 -4.30
CA TRP A 34 -1.70 -14.42 -4.90
C TRP A 34 -2.63 -13.32 -5.44
N MET A 35 -2.89 -12.28 -4.65
CA MET A 35 -3.77 -11.16 -5.02
C MET A 35 -3.27 -10.45 -6.28
N ILE A 36 -1.96 -10.15 -6.35
CA ILE A 36 -1.36 -9.49 -7.53
C ILE A 36 -1.41 -10.42 -8.74
N THR A 37 -1.14 -11.71 -8.56
CA THR A 37 -1.18 -12.70 -9.63
C THR A 37 -2.59 -12.87 -10.20
N ASP A 38 -3.61 -12.98 -9.34
CA ASP A 38 -5.02 -13.04 -9.74
C ASP A 38 -5.45 -11.77 -10.49
N TYR A 39 -5.05 -10.60 -9.98
CA TYR A 39 -5.31 -9.34 -10.66
C TYR A 39 -4.68 -9.30 -12.05
N TRP A 40 -3.39 -9.64 -12.16
CA TRP A 40 -2.69 -9.64 -13.44
C TRP A 40 -3.31 -10.62 -14.44
N ALA A 41 -3.60 -11.85 -14.02
CA ALA A 41 -4.21 -12.86 -14.89
C ALA A 41 -5.53 -12.35 -15.49
N LYS A 42 -6.37 -11.71 -14.67
CA LYS A 42 -7.63 -11.14 -15.12
C LYS A 42 -7.45 -9.90 -16.00
N ALA A 43 -6.56 -8.98 -15.61
CA ALA A 43 -6.25 -7.80 -16.39
C ALA A 43 -5.70 -8.15 -17.78
N SER A 44 -4.87 -9.19 -17.88
CA SER A 44 -4.28 -9.66 -19.14
C SER A 44 -5.29 -10.28 -20.11
N ALA A 45 -6.47 -10.70 -19.62
CA ALA A 45 -7.52 -11.27 -20.45
C ALA A 45 -8.31 -10.20 -21.24
N SER A 46 -8.07 -8.90 -21.00
CA SER A 46 -8.74 -7.78 -21.68
C SER A 46 -10.28 -7.85 -21.64
N GLN A 47 -10.82 -8.46 -20.59
CA GLN A 47 -12.26 -8.55 -20.33
C GLN A 47 -12.60 -7.83 -19.03
N SER A 48 -13.86 -7.42 -18.87
CA SER A 48 -14.35 -6.91 -17.60
C SER A 48 -14.15 -7.97 -16.51
N PHE A 49 -13.54 -7.58 -15.38
CA PHE A 49 -13.27 -8.50 -14.28
C PHE A 49 -13.50 -7.84 -12.92
N GLU A 50 -13.80 -8.68 -11.93
CA GLU A 50 -13.81 -8.27 -10.53
C GLU A 50 -12.46 -8.56 -9.89
N ALA A 51 -11.84 -7.50 -9.37
CA ALA A 51 -10.62 -7.59 -8.59
C ALA A 51 -10.91 -8.24 -7.22
N ARG A 52 -9.97 -9.05 -6.73
CA ARG A 52 -10.03 -9.63 -5.39
C ARG A 52 -9.09 -8.88 -4.46
N GLY A 53 -9.45 -8.82 -3.19
CA GLY A 53 -8.66 -8.17 -2.14
C GLY A 53 -8.29 -9.13 -1.03
N LEU A 54 -7.23 -8.80 -0.29
CA LEU A 54 -6.82 -9.51 0.91
C LEU A 54 -7.35 -8.78 2.16
N MET A 55 -8.13 -9.48 2.98
CA MET A 55 -8.60 -8.95 4.26
C MET A 55 -7.69 -9.45 5.39
N VAL A 56 -6.97 -8.54 6.04
CA VAL A 56 -6.09 -8.86 7.17
C VAL A 56 -6.80 -8.56 8.49
N THR A 57 -6.99 -9.58 9.32
CA THR A 57 -7.69 -9.48 10.61
C THR A 57 -6.80 -9.85 11.79
N GLY A 58 -7.25 -9.55 13.00
CA GLY A 58 -6.58 -9.93 14.25
C GLY A 58 -6.62 -8.81 15.31
N PRO A 59 -6.24 -9.10 16.56
CA PRO A 59 -6.26 -8.14 17.65
C PRO A 59 -5.48 -6.85 17.38
N SER A 60 -5.90 -5.75 18.00
CA SER A 60 -5.18 -4.47 17.92
C SER A 60 -3.80 -4.56 18.57
N ARG A 61 -2.84 -3.75 18.07
CA ARG A 61 -1.47 -3.62 18.60
C ARG A 61 -0.57 -4.86 18.52
N ILE A 62 -0.91 -5.83 17.69
CA ILE A 62 -0.06 -7.02 17.48
C ILE A 62 1.00 -6.86 16.39
N GLY A 63 1.09 -5.70 15.72
CA GLY A 63 2.09 -5.47 14.64
C GLY A 63 1.56 -5.52 13.21
N LYS A 64 0.26 -5.77 12.97
CA LYS A 64 -0.33 -5.88 11.61
C LYS A 64 0.06 -4.74 10.68
N THR A 65 -0.07 -3.49 11.15
CA THR A 65 0.26 -2.31 10.34
C THR A 65 1.73 -2.25 9.97
N GLY A 66 2.63 -2.71 10.85
CA GLY A 66 4.06 -2.75 10.57
C GLY A 66 4.40 -3.80 9.52
N GLU A 67 3.82 -5.01 9.65
CA GLU A 67 4.03 -6.10 8.69
C GLU A 67 3.47 -5.77 7.30
N ILE A 68 2.25 -5.22 7.23
CA ILE A 68 1.65 -4.78 5.97
C ILE A 68 2.53 -3.73 5.30
N ARG A 69 2.94 -2.68 6.03
CA ARG A 69 3.80 -1.64 5.47
C ARG A 69 5.13 -2.19 4.99
N HIS A 70 5.78 -3.05 5.77
CA HIS A 70 7.05 -3.64 5.38
C HIS A 70 6.96 -4.42 4.05
N GLN A 71 5.94 -5.27 3.89
CA GLN A 71 5.73 -6.03 2.65
C GLN A 71 5.36 -5.12 1.47
N LEU A 72 4.58 -4.06 1.69
CA LEU A 72 4.27 -3.07 0.65
C LEU A 72 5.49 -2.25 0.25
N ASP A 73 6.36 -1.88 1.21
CA ASP A 73 7.61 -1.18 0.94
C ASP A 73 8.56 -2.06 0.12
N GLN A 74 8.66 -3.35 0.44
CA GLN A 74 9.41 -4.33 -0.36
C GLN A 74 8.84 -4.48 -1.78
N LEU A 75 7.52 -4.49 -1.95
CA LEU A 75 6.92 -4.55 -3.28
C LEU A 75 7.20 -3.27 -4.09
N ASN A 76 7.13 -2.12 -3.42
CA ASN A 76 7.25 -0.79 -4.03
C ASN A 76 8.70 -0.34 -4.28
N ASP A 77 9.70 -1.12 -3.83
CA ASP A 77 11.12 -0.80 -4.02
C ASP A 77 11.57 -0.81 -5.49
N GLY A 78 10.72 -1.34 -6.36
CA GLY A 78 10.91 -1.39 -7.81
C GLY A 78 11.76 -2.57 -8.29
N SER A 79 12.11 -3.50 -7.41
CA SER A 79 12.82 -4.74 -7.74
C SER A 79 11.92 -5.75 -8.47
N THR A 80 10.62 -5.72 -8.18
CA THR A 80 9.63 -6.59 -8.84
C THR A 80 9.11 -5.91 -10.09
N LEU A 81 9.36 -6.51 -11.26
CA LEU A 81 8.80 -6.03 -12.53
C LEU A 81 7.51 -6.76 -12.86
N MET A 82 6.51 -6.00 -13.27
CA MET A 82 5.30 -6.51 -13.91
C MET A 82 5.63 -6.98 -15.33
N PRO A 83 4.81 -7.87 -15.94
CA PRO A 83 5.13 -8.42 -17.26
C PRO A 83 5.15 -7.40 -18.41
N ASP A 84 4.62 -6.20 -18.18
CA ASP A 84 4.71 -5.07 -19.11
C ASP A 84 6.01 -4.25 -18.95
N GLY A 85 6.93 -4.68 -18.09
CA GLY A 85 8.21 -4.05 -17.82
C GLY A 85 8.15 -2.91 -16.80
N ARG A 86 6.97 -2.53 -16.29
CA ARG A 86 6.84 -1.50 -15.25
C ARG A 86 7.10 -2.10 -13.86
N PRO A 87 7.65 -1.35 -12.91
CA PRO A 87 7.78 -1.84 -11.53
C PRO A 87 6.41 -2.06 -10.88
N ALA A 88 6.28 -3.14 -10.10
CA ALA A 88 5.11 -3.40 -9.30
C ALA A 88 4.94 -2.27 -8.26
N ARG A 89 3.72 -1.76 -8.12
CA ARG A 89 3.37 -0.73 -7.14
C ARG A 89 1.99 -0.96 -6.55
N ILE A 90 1.89 -0.79 -5.23
CA ILE A 90 0.63 -0.70 -4.49
C ILE A 90 0.57 0.63 -3.76
N VAL A 91 -0.55 1.32 -3.93
CA VAL A 91 -0.85 2.59 -3.25
C VAL A 91 -1.54 2.30 -1.92
N SER A 92 -0.97 2.79 -0.83
CA SER A 92 -1.55 2.62 0.51
C SER A 92 -2.42 3.83 0.88
N VAL A 93 -3.73 3.74 0.66
CA VAL A 93 -4.67 4.79 1.11
C VAL A 93 -5.26 4.43 2.48
N MET A 94 -5.00 5.26 3.48
CA MET A 94 -5.64 5.12 4.78
C MET A 94 -7.00 5.81 4.78
N LEU A 95 -8.06 5.02 4.62
CA LEU A 95 -9.42 5.52 4.69
C LEU A 95 -9.76 5.94 6.13
N LYS A 96 -9.86 7.25 6.36
CA LYS A 96 -10.54 7.77 7.56
C LYS A 96 -12.04 7.59 7.36
N GLY A 97 -12.81 7.36 8.43
CA GLY A 97 -14.27 7.20 8.35
C GLY A 97 -15.02 8.41 7.77
N THR A 98 -14.33 9.54 7.57
CA THR A 98 -14.84 10.77 6.97
C THR A 98 -14.43 10.97 5.52
N MET A 99 -13.69 10.05 4.89
CA MET A 99 -13.25 10.21 3.50
C MET A 99 -14.39 9.97 2.51
N SER A 100 -14.47 10.85 1.53
CA SER A 100 -15.37 10.73 0.39
C SER A 100 -14.74 9.94 -0.76
N TRP A 101 -15.56 9.51 -1.70
CA TRP A 101 -15.10 8.93 -2.98
C TRP A 101 -14.19 9.87 -3.77
N LYS A 102 -14.41 11.19 -3.64
CA LYS A 102 -13.52 12.20 -4.23
C LYS A 102 -12.15 12.17 -3.58
N ASP A 103 -12.10 12.09 -2.25
CA ASP A 103 -10.82 12.03 -1.51
C ASP A 103 -10.02 10.79 -1.92
N LEU A 104 -10.66 9.62 -2.02
CA LEU A 104 -9.99 8.41 -2.48
C LEU A 104 -9.39 8.57 -3.89
N GLY A 105 -10.11 9.20 -4.82
CA GLY A 105 -9.59 9.49 -6.17
C GLY A 105 -8.40 10.45 -6.14
N VAL A 106 -8.46 11.51 -5.31
CA VAL A 106 -7.36 12.46 -5.13
C VAL A 106 -6.11 11.76 -4.58
N HIS A 107 -6.27 10.92 -3.56
CA HIS A 107 -5.16 10.15 -2.99
C HIS A 107 -4.58 9.17 -4.03
N THR A 108 -5.43 8.52 -4.82
CA THR A 108 -4.99 7.61 -5.90
C THR A 108 -4.15 8.35 -6.94
N LEU A 109 -4.60 9.51 -7.42
CA LEU A 109 -3.84 10.31 -8.39
C LEU A 109 -2.52 10.82 -7.81
N ARG A 110 -2.56 11.40 -6.60
CA ARG A 110 -1.41 12.04 -5.98
C ARG A 110 -0.36 11.05 -5.49
N GLU A 111 -0.79 10.02 -4.76
CA GLU A 111 0.11 9.07 -4.11
C GLU A 111 0.43 7.88 -5.03
N GLY A 112 -0.51 7.48 -5.87
CA GLY A 112 -0.34 6.34 -6.77
C GLY A 112 0.35 6.69 -8.07
N PHE A 113 -0.18 7.69 -8.78
CA PHE A 113 0.31 8.06 -10.11
C PHE A 113 1.25 9.28 -10.11
N ALA A 114 1.46 9.91 -8.94
CA ALA A 114 2.19 11.17 -8.83
C ALA A 114 1.65 12.28 -9.76
N LEU A 115 0.35 12.24 -10.05
CA LEU A 115 -0.33 13.20 -10.90
C LEU A 115 -0.80 14.41 -10.09
N PRO A 116 -0.79 15.62 -10.68
CA PRO A 116 -1.25 16.82 -10.00
C PRO A 116 -2.76 16.76 -9.77
N THR A 117 -3.18 17.10 -8.54
CA THR A 117 -4.58 17.24 -8.17
C THR A 117 -4.87 18.67 -7.70
N SER A 118 -5.94 19.28 -8.18
CA SER A 118 -6.42 20.59 -7.74
C SER A 118 -7.70 20.47 -6.91
N GLY A 119 -7.85 21.29 -5.87
CA GLY A 119 -9.07 21.32 -5.06
C GLY A 119 -10.34 21.68 -5.84
N ARG A 120 -10.18 22.29 -7.03
CA ARG A 120 -11.29 22.64 -7.93
C ARG A 120 -11.77 21.49 -8.80
N MET A 121 -11.02 20.39 -8.90
CA MET A 121 -11.43 19.25 -9.73
C MET A 121 -12.71 18.63 -9.19
N THR A 122 -13.62 18.30 -10.09
CA THR A 122 -14.82 17.53 -9.81
C THR A 122 -14.47 16.07 -9.56
N GLN A 123 -15.36 15.33 -8.90
CA GLN A 123 -15.18 13.89 -8.70
C GLN A 123 -15.05 13.15 -10.04
N ARG A 124 -15.81 13.56 -11.06
CA ARG A 124 -15.74 12.98 -12.41
C ARG A 124 -14.36 13.16 -13.04
N GLU A 125 -13.84 14.40 -13.06
CA GLU A 125 -12.52 14.69 -13.62
C GLU A 125 -11.41 13.89 -12.92
N ILE A 126 -11.50 13.72 -11.60
CA ILE A 126 -10.56 12.90 -10.83
C ILE A 126 -10.61 11.44 -11.27
N TRP A 127 -11.80 10.84 -11.38
CA TRP A 127 -11.95 9.43 -11.73
C TRP A 127 -11.67 9.14 -13.21
N ASP A 128 -11.97 10.08 -14.10
CA ASP A 128 -11.60 9.98 -15.52
C ASP A 128 -10.06 9.93 -15.68
N MET A 129 -9.30 10.58 -14.80
CA MET A 129 -7.83 10.50 -14.76
C MET A 129 -7.29 9.23 -14.09
N VAL A 130 -8.07 8.58 -13.21
CA VAL A 130 -7.69 7.30 -12.58
C VAL A 130 -7.95 6.13 -13.54
N GLY A 131 -8.94 6.26 -14.41
CA GLY A 131 -9.22 5.28 -15.46
C GLY A 131 -8.02 5.09 -16.37
N PHE A 132 -7.57 3.85 -16.53
CA PHE A 132 -6.58 3.52 -17.54
C PHE A 132 -7.18 3.70 -18.94
N HIS A 133 -6.56 4.55 -19.77
CA HIS A 133 -6.72 4.53 -21.22
C HIS A 133 -5.82 3.47 -21.84
#